data_AF-A0A819NPY1-F1
#
_entry.id   AF-A0A819NPY1-F1
#
_cell.length_a   1.000
_cell.length_b   1.000
_cell.length_c   1.000
_cell.angle_alpha   90.00
_cell.angle_beta   90.00
_cell.angle_gamma   90.00
#
_symmetry.space_group_name_H-M   'P 1'
#
loop_
_entity.id
_entity.type
_entity.pdbx_description
1 polymer ?
#
loop_
_entity_poly.entity_id
_entity_poly.type
_entity_poly.pdbx_seq_one_letter_code
_entity_poly.pdbx_strand_id
1 'polypeptide(L)'
;MIRLIDDFRVCFAYHRSIAALSLITLSTVFHFPNPLNAMQILWINIIMDGPPAQSLGVEPVDHDVLKKPPRKVTDPMIDRRLIINIITSAVVIVVGTLCVFYAEMRDGKVTPRDTTMTFTCFVFFDMFNALSCRSQTKFIFQIGFFSNRVFLISVLLSIAGQMAVIYFPPLQYVFQTEALSASGNIEKFEAILKCDRINLEELKTLAFNGCPTDNGIRSLTWKILLNYLFIDRTKWASYLSKQREHYRGYIRETIIKPGLKSTSHSDIVDHPLNCAADSSWTAYFKENEVLLQIDKDVRRLCPDLCFFQRKTDYPCAEIMNQEVGFESLRKRIVSTSLKVESQSHSRLTGRLEFQSNKSKCPTIDDNEYEVLANGSEAHWQVVERILFVFSQLNSGQSYVQGMNEIIGPIYYTFATDPNLEWREHAEADTFYCFTNLMIHLRENFMKVYDKSEFGILGRMQKFSMLLRELDKEVHEHFEQENLKPEFYAFRWLTLLLSQEFHLPDVLRIWDSLFVDHEKYLDFLLYICCAMVILQRDQLLNGSQAQNIKLLQYYPPDTDVHKILQKAVELQRIHKA
;
A
#
# COMPACT_ATOMS: atom_id res chain seq x y z
N MET A 1 10.16 -26.37 -54.14
CA MET A 1 9.94 -26.70 -52.73
C MET A 1 10.79 -25.79 -51.83
N ILE A 2 12.14 -25.86 -51.89
CA ILE A 2 13.04 -25.01 -51.08
C ILE A 2 12.75 -23.50 -51.21
N ARG A 3 12.59 -22.97 -52.44
CA ARG A 3 12.24 -21.54 -52.64
C ARG A 3 10.88 -21.11 -52.06
N LEU A 4 9.93 -22.03 -51.95
CA LEU A 4 8.58 -21.73 -51.46
C LEU A 4 8.56 -21.66 -49.92
N ILE A 5 9.45 -22.44 -49.29
CA ILE A 5 9.73 -22.42 -47.85
C ILE A 5 10.43 -21.11 -47.46
N ASP A 6 11.41 -20.67 -48.26
CA ASP A 6 12.09 -19.39 -48.05
C ASP A 6 11.12 -18.21 -48.21
N ASP A 7 10.18 -18.27 -49.17
CA ASP A 7 9.15 -17.24 -49.36
C ASP A 7 8.31 -17.02 -48.10
N PHE A 8 7.81 -18.08 -47.44
CA PHE A 8 7.00 -17.93 -46.21
C PHE A 8 7.78 -17.34 -45.04
N ARG A 9 9.03 -17.79 -44.85
CA ARG A 9 9.93 -17.28 -43.80
C ARG A 9 10.22 -15.80 -43.98
N VAL A 10 10.54 -15.41 -45.21
CA VAL A 10 10.86 -14.03 -45.56
C VAL A 10 9.62 -13.13 -45.42
N CYS A 11 8.44 -13.60 -45.84
CA CYS A 11 7.19 -12.87 -45.64
C CYS A 11 6.93 -12.60 -44.17
N PHE A 12 7.03 -13.63 -43.32
CA PHE A 12 6.77 -13.51 -41.90
C PHE A 12 7.76 -12.55 -41.21
N ALA A 13 9.05 -12.60 -41.56
CA ALA A 13 10.04 -11.64 -41.07
C ALA A 13 9.71 -10.19 -41.47
N TYR A 14 9.29 -9.95 -42.71
CA TYR A 14 8.93 -8.59 -43.17
C TYR A 14 7.71 -8.02 -42.44
N HIS A 15 6.66 -8.82 -42.17
CA HIS A 15 5.50 -8.37 -41.40
C HIS A 15 5.93 -7.83 -40.03
N ARG A 16 6.80 -8.58 -39.33
CA ARG A 16 7.28 -8.24 -37.99
C ARG A 16 8.10 -6.97 -37.95
N SER A 17 9.12 -6.90 -38.81
CA SER A 17 10.01 -5.73 -38.83
C SER A 17 9.27 -4.45 -39.17
N ILE A 18 8.31 -4.49 -40.11
CA ILE A 18 7.51 -3.33 -40.48
C ILE A 18 6.58 -2.93 -39.34
N ALA A 19 5.90 -3.88 -38.67
CA ALA A 19 5.03 -3.59 -37.54
C ALA A 19 5.79 -2.99 -36.34
N ALA A 20 6.95 -3.56 -35.97
CA ALA A 20 7.76 -3.05 -34.86
C ALA A 20 8.32 -1.64 -35.14
N LEU A 21 8.88 -1.42 -36.34
CA LEU A 21 9.42 -0.10 -36.71
C LEU A 21 8.34 0.97 -36.80
N SER A 22 7.17 0.64 -37.35
CA SER A 22 6.06 1.59 -37.44
C SER A 22 5.46 1.92 -36.07
N LEU A 23 5.33 0.95 -35.16
CA LEU A 23 4.91 1.18 -33.78
C LEU A 23 5.82 2.17 -33.05
N ILE A 24 7.14 1.95 -33.12
CA ILE A 24 8.14 2.83 -32.49
C ILE A 24 8.09 4.22 -33.14
N THR A 25 8.04 4.29 -34.46
CA THR A 25 7.99 5.56 -35.19
C THR A 25 6.75 6.38 -34.82
N LEU A 26 5.58 5.74 -34.78
CA LEU A 26 4.32 6.39 -34.40
C LEU A 26 4.37 6.89 -32.95
N SER A 27 4.85 6.07 -32.01
CA SER A 27 5.03 6.50 -30.61
C SER A 27 5.90 7.76 -30.51
N THR A 28 7.01 7.78 -31.27
CA THR A 28 7.96 8.90 -31.27
C THR A 28 7.34 10.18 -31.85
N VAL A 29 6.59 10.05 -32.95
CA VAL A 29 5.91 11.16 -33.65
C VAL A 29 4.79 11.76 -32.79
N PHE A 30 4.03 10.95 -32.07
CA PHE A 30 2.96 11.41 -31.19
C PHE A 30 3.45 11.83 -29.78
N HIS A 31 4.78 11.83 -29.55
CA HIS A 31 5.40 12.14 -28.26
C HIS A 31 4.90 11.26 -27.11
N PHE A 32 4.48 10.03 -27.42
CA PHE A 32 4.19 9.04 -26.40
C PHE A 32 5.48 8.37 -25.92
N PRO A 33 5.59 8.08 -24.61
CA PRO A 33 6.67 7.25 -24.10
C PRO A 33 6.68 5.90 -24.82
N ASN A 34 7.88 5.38 -25.08
CA ASN A 34 8.03 4.17 -25.89
C ASN A 34 7.28 2.99 -25.25
N PRO A 35 6.37 2.33 -25.99
CA PRO A 35 5.50 1.30 -25.42
C PRO A 35 6.23 -0.01 -25.10
N LEU A 36 7.42 -0.22 -25.67
CA LEU A 36 8.22 -1.43 -25.55
C LEU A 36 9.65 -1.11 -25.13
N ASN A 37 10.18 -1.90 -24.21
CA ASN A 37 11.57 -1.82 -23.78
C ASN A 37 12.51 -2.52 -24.79
N ALA A 38 13.79 -2.12 -24.84
CA ALA A 38 14.83 -2.74 -25.65
C ALA A 38 14.94 -4.26 -25.42
N MET A 39 14.84 -4.71 -24.17
CA MET A 39 14.86 -6.14 -23.83
C MET A 39 13.65 -6.89 -24.36
N GLN A 40 12.47 -6.28 -24.33
CA GLN A 40 11.23 -6.85 -24.85
C GLN A 40 11.27 -6.99 -26.39
N ILE A 41 11.82 -6.00 -27.09
CA ILE A 41 12.03 -6.04 -28.54
C ILE A 41 13.00 -7.19 -28.90
N LEU A 42 14.07 -7.37 -28.13
CA LEU A 42 15.02 -8.47 -28.33
C LEU A 42 14.34 -9.83 -28.15
N TRP A 43 13.48 -9.98 -27.14
CA TRP A 43 12.71 -11.21 -26.93
C TRP A 43 11.75 -11.51 -28.08
N ILE A 44 11.02 -10.50 -28.57
CA ILE A 44 10.13 -10.62 -29.73
C ILE A 44 10.92 -11.18 -30.92
N ASN A 45 12.13 -10.68 -31.17
CA ASN A 45 12.95 -11.19 -32.27
C ASN A 45 13.32 -12.67 -32.07
N ILE A 46 13.78 -13.05 -30.87
CA ILE A 46 14.20 -14.43 -30.57
C ILE A 46 13.04 -15.42 -30.72
N ILE A 47 11.90 -15.14 -30.11
CA ILE A 47 10.79 -16.09 -30.03
C ILE A 47 10.10 -16.28 -31.39
N MET A 48 10.18 -15.27 -32.26
CA MET A 48 9.53 -15.29 -33.57
C MET A 48 10.44 -15.82 -34.68
N ASP A 49 11.74 -15.50 -34.67
CA ASP A 49 12.72 -16.06 -35.61
C ASP A 49 13.11 -17.52 -35.29
N GLY A 50 12.92 -17.93 -34.04
CA GLY A 50 13.19 -19.28 -33.58
C GLY A 50 12.10 -20.28 -34.00
N PRO A 51 11.29 -20.82 -33.07
CA PRO A 51 10.44 -21.98 -33.36
C PRO A 51 9.39 -21.75 -34.49
N PRO A 52 8.59 -20.67 -34.50
CA PRO A 52 7.52 -20.49 -35.48
C PRO A 52 8.02 -20.32 -36.91
N ALA A 53 8.99 -19.43 -37.15
CA ALA A 53 9.58 -19.24 -38.48
C ALA A 53 10.26 -20.51 -39.00
N GLN A 54 10.94 -21.27 -38.14
CA GLN A 54 11.55 -22.53 -38.54
C GLN A 54 10.50 -23.57 -38.93
N SER A 55 9.44 -23.70 -38.13
CA SER A 55 8.36 -24.69 -38.32
C SER A 55 7.50 -24.43 -39.56
N LEU A 56 7.32 -23.17 -39.97
CA LEU A 56 6.69 -22.79 -41.25
C LEU A 56 7.46 -23.34 -42.46
N GLY A 57 8.77 -23.59 -42.30
CA GLY A 57 9.57 -24.22 -43.35
C GLY A 57 9.35 -25.72 -43.51
N VAL A 58 8.63 -26.36 -42.58
CA VAL A 58 8.28 -27.79 -42.62
C VAL A 58 6.79 -27.97 -42.93
N GLU A 59 6.12 -26.93 -43.43
CA GLU A 59 4.71 -26.99 -43.80
C GLU A 59 4.51 -27.93 -45.01
N PRO A 60 3.53 -28.84 -44.96
CA PRO A 60 3.23 -29.71 -46.09
C PRO A 60 2.83 -28.90 -47.32
N VAL A 61 3.31 -29.33 -48.50
CA VAL A 61 3.04 -28.64 -49.77
C VAL A 61 1.56 -28.69 -50.10
N ASP A 62 0.93 -27.53 -50.27
CA ASP A 62 -0.48 -27.43 -50.67
C ASP A 62 -0.70 -28.10 -52.04
N HIS A 63 -1.65 -29.04 -52.11
CA HIS A 63 -1.95 -29.81 -53.31
C HIS A 63 -2.38 -28.93 -54.51
N ASP A 64 -2.87 -27.72 -54.25
CA ASP A 64 -3.22 -26.76 -55.31
C ASP A 64 -2.01 -26.03 -55.90
N VAL A 65 -0.88 -26.01 -55.19
CA VAL A 65 0.38 -25.45 -55.70
C VAL A 65 1.01 -26.38 -56.75
N LEU A 66 0.79 -27.70 -56.63
CA LEU A 66 1.24 -28.69 -57.60
C LEU A 66 0.55 -28.55 -58.98
N LYS A 67 -0.63 -27.93 -59.02
CA LYS A 67 -1.40 -27.67 -60.25
C LYS A 67 -0.97 -26.39 -60.98
N LYS A 68 -0.15 -25.54 -60.36
CA LYS A 68 0.32 -24.29 -60.97
C LYS A 68 1.59 -24.55 -61.80
N PRO A 69 1.77 -23.87 -62.95
CA PRO A 69 2.99 -23.99 -63.74
C PRO A 69 4.21 -23.48 -62.94
N PRO A 70 5.41 -24.03 -63.17
CA PRO A 70 6.63 -23.60 -62.48
C PRO A 70 6.91 -22.10 -62.73
N ARG A 71 7.15 -21.36 -61.64
CA ARG A 71 7.40 -19.91 -61.63
C ARG A 71 8.63 -19.57 -62.48
N LYS A 72 8.56 -18.54 -63.32
CA LYS A 72 9.68 -18.15 -64.19
C LYS A 72 10.80 -17.53 -63.34
N VAL A 73 12.05 -17.74 -63.72
CA VAL A 73 13.23 -17.23 -62.98
C VAL A 73 13.25 -15.69 -62.90
N THR A 74 12.52 -15.03 -63.80
CA THR A 74 12.36 -13.56 -63.89
C THR A 74 11.19 -13.00 -63.09
N ASP A 75 10.34 -13.84 -62.48
CA ASP A 75 9.21 -13.34 -61.70
C ASP A 75 9.72 -12.77 -60.36
N PRO A 76 9.33 -11.54 -59.97
CA PRO A 76 9.73 -10.98 -58.69
C PRO A 76 9.23 -11.86 -57.54
N MET A 77 10.10 -12.08 -56.55
CA MET A 77 9.79 -12.90 -55.36
C MET A 77 8.61 -12.30 -54.58
N ILE A 78 8.54 -10.97 -54.51
CA ILE A 78 7.52 -10.18 -53.83
C ILE A 78 6.48 -9.69 -54.83
N ASP A 79 5.26 -10.22 -54.78
CA ASP A 79 4.12 -9.76 -55.58
C ASP A 79 3.39 -8.59 -54.90
N ARG A 80 2.74 -7.72 -55.68
CA ARG A 80 2.00 -6.55 -55.17
C ARG A 80 0.88 -6.94 -54.20
N ARG A 81 0.24 -8.08 -54.43
CA ARG A 81 -0.78 -8.65 -53.52
C ARG A 81 -0.20 -9.03 -52.16
N LEU A 82 1.01 -9.56 -52.17
CA LEU A 82 1.73 -9.97 -50.97
C LEU A 82 2.14 -8.73 -50.15
N ILE A 83 2.59 -7.65 -50.79
CA ILE A 83 2.87 -6.37 -50.13
C ILE A 83 1.61 -5.79 -49.48
N ILE A 84 0.46 -5.81 -50.17
CA ILE A 84 -0.81 -5.31 -49.62
C ILE A 84 -1.17 -6.10 -48.35
N ASN A 85 -1.04 -7.43 -48.38
CA ASN A 85 -1.30 -8.25 -47.20
C ASN A 85 -0.32 -7.94 -46.05
N ILE A 86 0.98 -7.78 -46.34
CA ILE A 86 1.99 -7.37 -45.35
C ILE A 86 1.57 -6.07 -44.65
N ILE A 87 1.22 -5.05 -45.43
CA ILE A 87 0.85 -3.75 -44.88
C ILE A 87 -0.45 -3.84 -44.08
N THR A 88 -1.45 -4.57 -44.59
CA THR A 88 -2.75 -4.69 -43.91
C THR A 88 -2.61 -5.36 -42.55
N SER A 89 -1.86 -6.47 -42.49
CA SER A 89 -1.57 -7.15 -41.22
C SER A 89 -0.73 -6.29 -40.28
N ALA A 90 0.29 -5.59 -40.78
CA ALA A 90 1.11 -4.69 -39.95
C ALA A 90 0.26 -3.56 -39.33
N VAL A 91 -0.66 -2.97 -40.09
CA VAL A 91 -1.59 -1.95 -39.59
C VAL A 91 -2.49 -2.50 -38.49
N VAL A 92 -3.03 -3.72 -38.65
CA VAL A 92 -3.85 -4.36 -37.61
C VAL A 92 -3.06 -4.57 -36.31
N ILE A 93 -1.82 -5.08 -36.41
CA ILE A 93 -0.96 -5.29 -35.24
C ILE A 93 -0.67 -3.96 -34.53
N VAL A 94 -0.29 -2.92 -35.29
CA VAL A 94 0.06 -1.60 -34.75
C VAL A 94 -1.14 -0.90 -34.12
N VAL A 95 -2.29 -0.88 -34.80
CA VAL A 95 -3.51 -0.26 -34.27
C VAL A 95 -4.02 -1.00 -33.04
N GLY A 96 -4.00 -2.34 -33.06
CA GLY A 96 -4.41 -3.14 -31.90
C GLY A 96 -3.51 -2.91 -30.69
N THR A 97 -2.20 -2.91 -30.87
CA THR A 97 -1.23 -2.68 -29.79
C THR A 97 -1.27 -1.26 -29.26
N LEU A 98 -1.39 -0.25 -30.12
CA LEU A 98 -1.58 1.14 -29.69
C LEU A 98 -2.91 1.36 -28.96
N CYS A 99 -3.99 0.69 -29.37
CA CYS A 99 -5.28 0.78 -28.69
C CYS A 99 -5.21 0.23 -27.26
N VAL A 100 -4.54 -0.91 -27.07
CA VAL A 100 -4.32 -1.48 -25.72
C VAL A 100 -3.41 -0.58 -24.89
N PHE A 101 -2.31 -0.09 -25.47
CA PHE A 101 -1.41 0.82 -24.78
C PHE A 101 -2.13 2.11 -24.33
N TYR A 102 -2.95 2.70 -25.20
CA TYR A 102 -3.72 3.89 -24.87
C TYR A 102 -4.82 3.62 -23.81
N ALA A 103 -5.45 2.45 -23.84
CA ALA A 103 -6.47 2.07 -22.86
C ALA A 103 -5.90 1.87 -21.45
N GLU A 104 -4.69 1.32 -21.33
CA GLU A 104 -4.02 1.12 -20.04
C GLU A 104 -3.39 2.43 -19.52
N MET A 105 -2.93 3.34 -20.39
CA MET A 105 -2.37 4.66 -20.00
C MET A 105 -3.40 5.69 -19.47
N ARG A 106 -4.55 5.26 -18.96
CA ARG A 106 -5.59 6.18 -18.40
C ARG A 106 -5.07 7.08 -17.28
N ASP A 107 -4.06 6.63 -16.54
CA ASP A 107 -3.49 7.35 -15.41
C ASP A 107 -2.34 8.31 -15.79
N GLY A 108 -2.01 8.42 -17.08
CA GLY A 108 -1.02 9.37 -17.61
C GLY A 108 0.44 9.05 -17.26
N LYS A 109 0.73 7.91 -16.61
CA LYS A 109 2.08 7.41 -16.31
C LYS A 109 2.25 6.02 -16.91
N VAL A 110 3.44 5.73 -17.45
CA VAL A 110 3.79 4.39 -17.94
C VAL A 110 4.26 3.53 -16.79
N THR A 111 3.49 2.48 -16.49
CA THR A 111 3.82 1.48 -15.49
C THR A 111 4.44 0.23 -16.14
N PRO A 112 5.20 -0.59 -15.38
CA PRO A 112 5.69 -1.88 -15.85
C PRO A 112 4.56 -2.79 -16.38
N ARG A 113 3.37 -2.74 -15.75
CA ARG A 113 2.15 -3.40 -16.22
C ARG A 113 1.72 -2.97 -17.62
N ASP A 114 1.68 -1.67 -17.93
CA ASP A 114 1.26 -1.17 -19.25
C ASP A 114 2.18 -1.69 -20.37
N THR A 115 3.48 -1.67 -20.10
CA THR A 115 4.49 -2.20 -21.03
C THR A 115 4.35 -3.72 -21.17
N THR A 116 4.03 -4.44 -20.09
CA THR A 116 3.82 -5.89 -20.12
C THR A 116 2.57 -6.29 -20.89
N MET A 117 1.46 -5.55 -20.72
CA MET A 117 0.23 -5.72 -21.50
C MET A 117 0.47 -5.48 -22.98
N THR A 118 1.15 -4.38 -23.32
CA THR A 118 1.45 -4.01 -24.71
C THR A 118 2.40 -5.02 -25.37
N PHE A 119 3.43 -5.44 -24.65
CA PHE A 119 4.36 -6.49 -25.04
C PHE A 119 3.66 -7.82 -25.32
N THR A 120 2.80 -8.26 -24.40
CA THR A 120 2.06 -9.53 -24.53
C THR A 120 1.05 -9.47 -25.68
N CYS A 121 0.35 -8.34 -25.82
CA CYS A 121 -0.56 -8.07 -26.93
C CYS A 121 0.16 -8.14 -28.29
N PHE A 122 1.33 -7.52 -28.40
CA PHE A 122 2.15 -7.57 -29.61
C PHE A 122 2.53 -9.02 -29.97
N VAL A 123 3.04 -9.78 -29.00
CA VAL A 123 3.43 -11.19 -29.22
C VAL A 123 2.24 -12.04 -29.67
N PHE A 124 1.07 -11.87 -29.06
CA PHE A 124 -0.13 -12.62 -29.46
C PHE A 124 -0.64 -12.25 -30.86
N PHE A 125 -0.70 -10.96 -31.20
CA PHE A 125 -1.08 -10.53 -32.54
C PHE A 125 -0.13 -11.06 -33.60
N ASP A 126 1.16 -11.06 -33.30
CA ASP A 126 2.18 -11.53 -34.21
C ASP A 126 2.15 -13.08 -34.34
N MET A 127 1.81 -13.79 -33.26
CA MET A 127 1.57 -15.23 -33.31
C MET A 127 0.32 -15.59 -34.12
N PHE A 128 -0.72 -14.77 -34.06
CA PHE A 128 -1.89 -14.90 -34.92
C PHE A 128 -1.56 -14.58 -36.39
N ASN A 129 -0.70 -13.60 -36.64
CA ASN A 129 -0.18 -13.29 -37.97
C ASN A 129 0.65 -14.45 -38.55
N ALA A 130 1.40 -15.19 -37.71
CA ALA A 130 2.11 -16.41 -38.12
C ALA A 130 1.13 -17.47 -38.68
N LEU A 131 -0.06 -17.61 -38.07
CA LEU A 131 -1.12 -18.49 -38.59
C LEU A 131 -1.63 -18.01 -39.96
N SER A 132 -1.77 -16.70 -40.13
CA SER A 132 -2.24 -16.09 -41.37
C SER A 132 -1.24 -16.26 -42.52
N CYS A 133 0.05 -16.40 -42.19
CA CYS A 133 1.11 -16.67 -43.17
C CYS A 133 1.13 -18.12 -43.69
N ARG A 134 0.44 -19.10 -43.06
CA ARG A 134 0.39 -20.50 -43.56
C ARG A 134 -0.28 -20.64 -44.92
N SER A 135 -1.22 -19.76 -45.28
CA SER A 135 -1.84 -19.80 -46.61
C SER A 135 -2.20 -18.42 -47.10
N GLN A 136 -1.80 -18.13 -48.33
CA GLN A 136 -2.11 -16.88 -49.02
C GLN A 136 -3.48 -16.91 -49.72
N THR A 137 -4.18 -18.06 -49.75
CA THR A 137 -5.39 -18.24 -50.58
C THR A 137 -6.56 -18.92 -49.88
N LYS A 138 -6.33 -19.66 -48.80
CA LYS A 138 -7.37 -20.38 -48.06
C LYS A 138 -7.53 -19.79 -46.67
N PHE A 139 -8.77 -19.75 -46.18
CA PHE A 139 -9.04 -19.37 -44.80
C PHE A 139 -8.49 -20.45 -43.83
N ILE A 140 -8.02 -20.01 -42.66
CA ILE A 140 -7.40 -20.85 -41.62
C ILE A 140 -8.29 -22.06 -41.24
N PHE A 141 -9.61 -21.87 -41.25
CA PHE A 141 -10.60 -22.92 -40.96
C PHE A 141 -10.68 -24.05 -41.99
N GLN A 142 -10.25 -23.81 -43.25
CA GLN A 142 -10.27 -24.83 -44.31
C GLN A 142 -8.99 -25.69 -44.33
N ILE A 143 -7.90 -25.22 -43.73
CA ILE A 143 -6.59 -25.90 -43.72
C ILE A 143 -6.46 -26.83 -42.49
N GLY A 144 -7.21 -26.55 -41.43
CA GLY A 144 -7.20 -27.30 -40.18
C GLY A 144 -6.03 -26.90 -39.27
N PHE A 145 -6.35 -26.65 -38.00
CA PHE A 145 -5.37 -26.28 -36.97
C PHE A 145 -4.31 -27.37 -36.72
N PHE A 146 -4.65 -28.65 -36.93
CA PHE A 146 -3.78 -29.79 -36.63
C PHE A 146 -2.94 -30.33 -37.81
N SER A 147 -2.97 -29.66 -38.96
CA SER A 147 -2.28 -30.17 -40.15
C SER A 147 -0.75 -30.15 -40.02
N ASN A 148 -0.18 -29.22 -39.24
CA ASN A 148 1.26 -29.20 -38.92
C ASN A 148 1.47 -29.24 -37.40
N ARG A 149 1.76 -30.44 -36.89
CA ARG A 149 2.03 -30.66 -35.46
C ARG A 149 3.30 -29.92 -35.00
N VAL A 150 4.30 -29.79 -35.86
CA VAL A 150 5.56 -29.11 -35.54
C VAL A 150 5.30 -27.63 -35.32
N PHE A 151 4.53 -26.99 -36.22
CA PHE A 151 4.12 -25.60 -36.07
C PHE A 151 3.28 -25.38 -34.82
N LEU A 152 2.32 -26.28 -34.53
CA LEU A 152 1.51 -26.19 -33.30
C LEU A 152 2.38 -26.27 -32.03
N ILE A 153 3.33 -27.21 -31.99
CA ILE A 153 4.28 -27.34 -30.86
C ILE A 153 5.14 -26.08 -30.75
N SER A 154 5.62 -25.53 -31.87
CA SER A 154 6.40 -24.28 -31.88
C SER A 154 5.60 -23.10 -31.34
N VAL A 155 4.34 -22.93 -31.74
CA VAL A 155 3.45 -21.87 -31.22
C VAL A 155 3.18 -22.06 -29.72
N LEU A 156 2.90 -23.30 -29.28
CA LEU A 156 2.69 -23.60 -27.87
C LEU A 156 3.95 -23.34 -27.03
N LEU A 157 5.12 -23.67 -27.55
CA LEU A 157 6.40 -23.39 -26.89
C LEU A 157 6.65 -21.88 -26.80
N SER A 158 6.31 -21.11 -27.84
CA SER A 158 6.39 -19.65 -27.81
C SER A 158 5.43 -19.05 -26.78
N ILE A 159 4.19 -19.54 -26.68
CA ILE A 159 3.25 -19.10 -25.65
C ILE A 159 3.77 -19.45 -24.25
N ALA A 160 4.30 -20.66 -24.05
CA ALA A 160 4.88 -21.08 -22.78
C ALA A 160 6.09 -20.22 -22.40
N GLY A 161 6.97 -19.89 -23.36
CA GLY A 161 8.09 -18.98 -23.15
C GLY A 161 7.63 -17.57 -22.77
N GLN A 162 6.58 -17.05 -23.42
CA GLN A 162 5.98 -15.76 -23.07
C GLN A 162 5.42 -15.77 -21.64
N MET A 163 4.73 -16.83 -21.25
CA MET A 163 4.23 -17.01 -19.88
C MET A 163 5.38 -17.09 -18.86
N ALA A 164 6.48 -17.78 -19.19
CA ALA A 164 7.65 -17.85 -18.33
C ALA A 164 8.27 -16.47 -18.10
N VAL A 165 8.37 -15.62 -19.14
CA VAL A 165 8.87 -14.24 -18.98
C VAL A 165 7.98 -13.44 -18.03
N ILE A 166 6.66 -13.60 -18.12
CA ILE A 166 5.69 -12.83 -17.32
C ILE A 166 5.61 -13.32 -15.86
N TYR A 167 5.76 -14.61 -15.59
CA TYR A 167 5.49 -15.19 -14.26
C TYR A 167 6.73 -15.70 -13.51
N PHE A 168 7.89 -15.86 -14.16
CA PHE A 168 9.10 -16.37 -13.52
C PHE A 168 9.99 -15.21 -13.01
N PRO A 169 10.23 -15.09 -11.69
CA PRO A 169 10.87 -13.89 -11.10
C PRO A 169 12.24 -13.48 -11.68
N PRO A 170 13.16 -14.43 -11.98
CA PRO A 170 14.42 -14.07 -12.63
C PRO A 170 14.25 -13.43 -14.01
N LEU A 171 13.26 -13.88 -14.80
CA LEU A 171 12.99 -13.33 -16.12
C LEU A 171 12.23 -12.00 -16.01
N GLN A 172 11.32 -11.87 -15.04
CA GLN A 172 10.63 -10.60 -14.78
C GLN A 172 11.60 -9.45 -14.52
N TYR A 173 12.67 -9.70 -13.77
CA TYR A 173 13.69 -8.68 -13.50
C TYR A 173 14.44 -8.25 -14.78
N VAL A 174 14.84 -9.22 -15.61
CA VAL A 174 15.57 -8.95 -16.87
C VAL A 174 14.71 -8.22 -17.90
N PHE A 175 13.44 -8.61 -18.03
CA PHE A 175 12.51 -8.05 -19.01
C PHE A 175 11.67 -6.88 -18.46
N GLN A 176 11.85 -6.54 -17.19
CA GLN A 176 11.07 -5.52 -16.46
C GLN A 176 9.56 -5.73 -16.62
N THR A 177 9.11 -7.00 -16.58
CA THR A 177 7.70 -7.35 -16.74
C THR A 177 7.03 -7.57 -15.40
N GLU A 178 5.76 -7.20 -15.32
CA GLU A 178 4.92 -7.40 -14.13
C GLU A 178 3.98 -8.59 -14.35
N ALA A 179 3.77 -9.41 -13.31
CA ALA A 179 2.82 -10.51 -13.41
C ALA A 179 1.43 -9.94 -13.70
N LEU A 180 0.84 -10.36 -14.83
CA LEU A 180 -0.56 -10.12 -15.12
C LEU A 180 -1.38 -11.00 -14.17
N SER A 181 -1.55 -10.53 -12.93
CA SER A 181 -2.49 -11.12 -11.98
C SER A 181 -3.89 -10.89 -12.55
N ALA A 182 -4.71 -11.95 -12.59
CA ALA A 182 -6.06 -11.83 -13.09
C ALA A 182 -6.78 -10.70 -12.34
N SER A 183 -7.28 -9.70 -13.09
CA SER A 183 -8.20 -8.65 -12.61
C SER A 183 -9.37 -9.20 -11.78
N GLY A 184 -9.63 -10.51 -11.86
CA GLY A 184 -10.60 -11.24 -11.07
C GLY A 184 -10.54 -11.01 -9.56
N ASN A 185 -9.39 -10.72 -8.94
CA ASN A 185 -9.40 -10.41 -7.49
C ASN A 185 -10.06 -9.06 -7.20
N ILE A 186 -9.73 -8.01 -7.97
CA ILE A 186 -10.34 -6.69 -7.86
C ILE A 186 -11.83 -6.77 -8.17
N GLU A 187 -12.19 -7.46 -9.26
CA GLU A 187 -13.59 -7.66 -9.66
C GLU A 187 -14.39 -8.42 -8.60
N LYS A 188 -13.80 -9.44 -7.94
CA LYS A 188 -14.44 -10.16 -6.82
C LYS A 188 -14.67 -9.24 -5.62
N PHE A 189 -13.68 -8.44 -5.23
CA PHE A 189 -13.85 -7.46 -4.16
C PHE A 189 -14.97 -6.47 -4.50
N GLU A 190 -14.97 -5.92 -5.72
CA GLU A 190 -16.01 -5.00 -6.15
C GLU A 190 -17.40 -5.66 -6.18
N ALA A 191 -17.50 -6.91 -6.63
CA ALA A 191 -18.75 -7.66 -6.64
C ALA A 191 -19.30 -7.83 -5.22
N ILE A 192 -18.45 -8.21 -4.26
CA ILE A 192 -18.83 -8.40 -2.85
C ILE A 192 -19.22 -7.07 -2.20
N LEU A 193 -18.46 -6.01 -2.45
CA LEU A 193 -18.69 -4.68 -1.86
C LEU A 193 -19.91 -3.96 -2.46
N LYS A 194 -20.32 -4.31 -3.69
CA LYS A 194 -21.52 -3.75 -4.32
C LYS A 194 -22.83 -4.38 -3.83
N CYS A 195 -22.80 -5.60 -3.28
CA CYS A 195 -23.97 -6.29 -2.75
C CYS A 195 -24.62 -5.55 -1.56
N ASP A 196 -25.96 -5.63 -1.44
CA ASP A 196 -26.71 -5.00 -0.33
C ASP A 196 -26.37 -5.63 1.03
N ARG A 197 -26.14 -6.95 1.04
CA ARG A 197 -25.56 -7.68 2.17
C ARG A 197 -24.21 -8.25 1.78
N ILE A 198 -23.19 -7.86 2.52
CA ILE A 198 -21.81 -8.25 2.27
C ILE A 198 -21.55 -9.64 2.84
N ASN A 199 -20.98 -10.55 2.03
CA ASN A 199 -20.56 -11.86 2.55
C ASN A 199 -19.24 -11.71 3.31
N LEU A 200 -19.33 -11.64 4.65
CA LEU A 200 -18.17 -11.39 5.51
C LEU A 200 -17.11 -12.49 5.40
N GLU A 201 -17.50 -13.76 5.29
CA GLU A 201 -16.54 -14.87 5.24
C GLU A 201 -15.75 -14.86 3.93
N GLU A 202 -16.41 -14.57 2.81
CA GLU A 202 -15.72 -14.45 1.52
C GLU A 202 -14.80 -13.21 1.50
N LEU A 203 -15.27 -12.07 2.01
CA LEU A 203 -14.46 -10.87 2.15
C LEU A 203 -13.20 -11.12 2.99
N LYS A 204 -13.35 -11.83 4.12
CA LYS A 204 -12.26 -12.25 4.99
C LYS A 204 -11.23 -13.11 4.25
N THR A 205 -11.67 -14.12 3.49
CA THR A 205 -10.74 -14.98 2.73
C THR A 205 -9.96 -14.22 1.66
N LEU A 206 -10.59 -13.23 1.03
CA LEU A 206 -9.93 -12.38 0.03
C LEU A 206 -8.96 -11.40 0.70
N ALA A 207 -9.40 -10.70 1.75
CA ALA A 207 -8.58 -9.76 2.51
C ALA A 207 -7.35 -10.43 3.13
N PHE A 208 -7.47 -11.70 3.54
CA PHE A 208 -6.35 -12.49 4.07
C PHE A 208 -5.19 -12.61 3.07
N ASN A 209 -5.50 -12.71 1.77
CA ASN A 209 -4.50 -12.78 0.71
C ASN A 209 -3.93 -11.40 0.32
N GLY A 210 -4.51 -10.32 0.83
CA GLY A 210 -4.12 -8.94 0.61
C GLY A 210 -5.23 -8.15 -0.09
N CYS A 211 -5.46 -6.92 0.36
CA CYS A 211 -6.41 -6.03 -0.28
C CYS A 211 -5.72 -5.28 -1.44
N PRO A 212 -6.36 -5.15 -2.61
CA PRO A 212 -5.88 -4.27 -3.67
C PRO A 212 -5.77 -2.82 -3.19
N THR A 213 -4.72 -2.12 -3.63
CA THR A 213 -4.54 -0.68 -3.36
C THR A 213 -5.44 0.19 -4.24
N ASP A 214 -5.91 -0.35 -5.36
CA ASP A 214 -6.70 0.39 -6.36
C ASP A 214 -8.16 0.60 -5.92
N ASN A 215 -8.80 1.64 -6.46
CA ASN A 215 -10.23 1.95 -6.31
C ASN A 215 -10.74 2.15 -4.85
N GLY A 216 -9.87 2.36 -3.87
CA GLY A 216 -10.29 2.57 -2.48
C GLY A 216 -10.84 1.30 -1.80
N ILE A 217 -10.59 0.12 -2.39
CA ILE A 217 -11.09 -1.16 -1.87
C ILE A 217 -10.53 -1.44 -0.47
N ARG A 218 -9.24 -1.18 -0.23
CA ARG A 218 -8.61 -1.34 1.09
C ARG A 218 -9.31 -0.49 2.16
N SER A 219 -9.59 0.78 1.85
CA SER A 219 -10.28 1.72 2.75
C SER A 219 -11.65 1.19 3.18
N LEU A 220 -12.50 0.79 2.21
CA LEU A 220 -13.81 0.22 2.51
C LEU A 220 -13.72 -1.11 3.27
N THR A 221 -12.81 -1.99 2.86
CA THR A 221 -12.60 -3.30 3.49
C THR A 221 -12.20 -3.13 4.95
N TRP A 222 -11.25 -2.24 5.25
CA TRP A 222 -10.82 -1.95 6.63
C TRP A 222 -11.94 -1.37 7.48
N LYS A 223 -12.80 -0.50 6.93
CA LYS A 223 -13.96 0.03 7.67
C LYS A 223 -14.94 -1.08 8.06
N ILE A 224 -15.14 -2.09 7.21
CA ILE A 224 -15.97 -3.26 7.53
C ILE A 224 -15.26 -4.15 8.56
N LEU A 225 -13.99 -4.47 8.32
CA LEU A 225 -13.20 -5.34 9.19
C LEU A 225 -12.99 -4.73 10.59
N LEU A 226 -12.82 -3.43 10.72
CA LEU A 226 -12.72 -2.76 12.04
C LEU A 226 -14.09 -2.50 12.69
N ASN A 227 -15.15 -3.17 12.24
CA ASN A 227 -16.52 -3.06 12.75
C ASN A 227 -17.07 -1.62 12.75
N TYR A 228 -16.59 -0.76 11.85
CA TYR A 228 -17.14 0.59 11.69
C TYR A 228 -18.36 0.58 10.76
N LEU A 229 -18.28 -0.14 9.64
CA LEU A 229 -19.39 -0.33 8.71
C LEU A 229 -20.09 -1.67 8.94
N PHE A 230 -21.42 -1.66 8.90
CA PHE A 230 -22.24 -2.87 9.03
C PHE A 230 -22.23 -3.71 7.76
N ILE A 231 -22.58 -4.99 7.89
CA ILE A 231 -22.77 -5.92 6.77
C ILE A 231 -23.90 -5.47 5.81
N ASP A 232 -24.89 -4.76 6.35
CA ASP A 232 -26.06 -4.25 5.62
C ASP A 232 -25.80 -2.82 5.13
N ARG A 233 -25.66 -2.69 3.80
CA ARG A 233 -25.30 -1.43 3.13
C ARG A 233 -26.41 -0.39 3.18
N THR A 234 -27.67 -0.82 3.28
CA THR A 234 -28.83 0.09 3.26
C THR A 234 -28.80 1.13 4.39
N LYS A 235 -28.15 0.79 5.51
CA LYS A 235 -28.06 1.64 6.70
C LYS A 235 -26.84 2.56 6.72
N TRP A 236 -25.91 2.39 5.77
CA TRP A 236 -24.62 3.10 5.80
C TRP A 236 -24.79 4.62 5.73
N ALA A 237 -25.60 5.13 4.79
CA ALA A 237 -25.74 6.57 4.59
C ALA A 237 -26.25 7.28 5.85
N SER A 238 -27.30 6.75 6.48
CA SER A 238 -27.86 7.31 7.72
C SER A 238 -26.88 7.18 8.89
N TYR A 239 -26.22 6.04 9.03
CA TYR A 239 -25.26 5.81 10.10
C TYR A 239 -24.03 6.70 10.00
N LEU A 240 -23.40 6.78 8.82
CA LEU A 240 -22.22 7.59 8.57
C LEU A 240 -22.49 9.07 8.84
N SER A 241 -23.63 9.59 8.35
CA SER A 241 -24.02 10.97 8.63
C SER A 241 -24.14 11.24 10.13
N LYS A 242 -24.74 10.31 10.90
CA LYS A 242 -24.89 10.44 12.34
C LYS A 242 -23.54 10.39 13.08
N GLN A 243 -22.67 9.44 12.74
CA GLN A 243 -21.35 9.32 13.37
C GLN A 243 -20.45 10.51 13.06
N ARG A 244 -20.44 10.98 11.81
CA ARG A 244 -19.65 12.16 11.41
C ARG A 244 -20.12 13.41 12.13
N GLU A 245 -21.43 13.58 12.34
CA GLU A 245 -21.96 14.70 13.13
C GLU A 245 -21.64 14.57 14.62
N HIS A 246 -21.72 13.37 15.20
CA HIS A 246 -21.29 13.14 16.59
C HIS A 246 -19.81 13.50 16.79
N TYR A 247 -18.94 13.09 15.86
CA TYR A 247 -17.52 13.42 15.91
C TYR A 247 -17.27 14.92 15.85
N ARG A 248 -17.99 15.67 14.99
CA ARG A 248 -17.96 17.14 14.98
C ARG A 248 -18.40 17.71 16.34
N GLY A 249 -19.44 17.14 16.95
CA GLY A 249 -19.85 17.49 18.31
C GLY A 249 -18.71 17.35 19.33
N TYR A 250 -17.96 16.23 19.29
CA TYR A 250 -16.80 16.03 20.17
C TYR A 250 -15.70 17.07 19.94
N ILE A 251 -15.40 17.41 18.69
CA ILE A 251 -14.43 18.48 18.37
C ILE A 251 -14.86 19.80 19.03
N ARG A 252 -16.14 20.17 18.88
CA ARG A 252 -16.68 21.40 19.45
C ARG A 252 -16.57 21.41 20.97
N GLU A 253 -16.89 20.31 21.64
CA GLU A 253 -16.85 20.25 23.10
C GLU A 253 -15.44 20.26 23.68
N THR A 254 -14.50 19.63 22.97
CA THR A 254 -13.15 19.31 23.48
C THR A 254 -12.14 20.45 23.25
N ILE A 255 -12.32 21.26 22.20
CA ILE A 255 -11.35 22.29 21.78
C ILE A 255 -11.67 23.68 22.37
N ILE A 256 -12.76 23.83 23.14
CA ILE A 256 -13.13 25.11 23.77
C ILE A 256 -12.22 25.45 24.96
N LYS A 257 -11.73 26.69 25.00
CA LYS A 257 -11.00 27.26 26.14
C LYS A 257 -11.91 27.49 27.36
N PRO A 258 -11.53 27.08 28.58
CA PRO A 258 -12.24 27.41 29.80
C PRO A 258 -12.37 28.93 29.96
N GLY A 259 -13.58 29.41 30.28
CA GLY A 259 -13.85 30.85 30.49
C GLY A 259 -14.56 31.58 29.34
N LEU A 260 -14.66 31.00 28.13
CA LEU A 260 -15.47 31.58 27.03
C LEU A 260 -16.94 31.13 27.04
N LYS A 261 -17.29 30.11 27.84
CA LYS A 261 -18.68 29.60 27.96
C LYS A 261 -19.63 30.53 28.75
N SER A 262 -19.14 31.62 29.34
CA SER A 262 -19.94 32.52 30.20
C SER A 262 -20.48 33.72 29.44
N THR A 263 -21.58 33.54 28.71
CA THR A 263 -22.45 34.65 28.26
C THR A 263 -23.63 34.92 29.20
N SER A 264 -23.69 34.28 30.37
CA SER A 264 -24.71 34.52 31.40
C SER A 264 -24.06 34.98 32.70
N HIS A 265 -24.29 36.25 33.03
CA HIS A 265 -23.85 36.92 34.25
C HIS A 265 -24.45 36.26 35.51
N SER A 266 -23.76 35.32 36.17
CA SER A 266 -23.96 35.04 37.62
C SER A 266 -23.07 33.98 38.27
N ASP A 267 -22.20 33.24 37.57
CA ASP A 267 -21.48 32.13 38.21
C ASP A 267 -20.00 32.42 38.43
N ILE A 268 -19.49 31.99 39.58
CA ILE A 268 -18.12 32.16 40.06
C ILE A 268 -17.13 31.82 38.94
N VAL A 269 -16.43 32.84 38.45
CA VAL A 269 -15.46 32.69 37.35
C VAL A 269 -14.25 31.95 37.91
N ASP A 270 -14.19 30.66 37.58
CA ASP A 270 -13.03 29.82 37.86
C ASP A 270 -11.78 30.44 37.22
N HIS A 271 -10.73 30.62 38.03
CA HIS A 271 -9.54 31.39 37.66
C HIS A 271 -8.39 30.46 37.23
N PRO A 272 -7.55 30.85 36.24
CA PRO A 272 -6.36 30.08 35.82
C PRO A 272 -5.34 29.72 36.91
N LEU A 273 -5.47 30.28 38.10
CA LEU A 273 -4.57 30.04 39.24
C LEU A 273 -5.26 29.24 40.35
N ASN A 274 -6.47 28.74 40.10
CA ASN A 274 -7.20 27.90 41.02
C ASN A 274 -6.61 26.49 40.97
N CYS A 275 -5.91 26.10 42.03
CA CYS A 275 -5.29 24.77 42.14
C CYS A 275 -6.26 23.69 42.66
N ALA A 276 -7.53 24.02 42.86
CA ALA A 276 -8.52 23.07 43.33
C ALA A 276 -8.77 21.99 42.25
N ALA A 277 -9.01 20.75 42.70
CA ALA A 277 -9.15 19.59 41.82
C ALA A 277 -10.44 19.62 40.96
N ASP A 278 -11.40 20.47 41.33
CA ASP A 278 -12.65 20.75 40.63
C ASP A 278 -12.53 21.90 39.61
N SER A 279 -11.39 22.58 39.53
CA SER A 279 -11.15 23.67 38.59
C SER A 279 -11.04 23.15 37.14
N SER A 280 -11.79 23.80 36.25
CA SER A 280 -11.70 23.65 34.80
C SER A 280 -10.32 24.02 34.24
N TRP A 281 -9.59 24.91 34.92
CA TRP A 281 -8.22 25.28 34.54
C TRP A 281 -7.20 24.21 34.90
N THR A 282 -7.31 23.56 36.06
CA THR A 282 -6.46 22.42 36.41
C THR A 282 -6.63 21.26 35.42
N ALA A 283 -7.87 20.97 35.03
CA ALA A 283 -8.16 20.01 33.97
C ALA A 283 -7.52 20.45 32.64
N TYR A 284 -7.75 21.69 32.21
CA TYR A 284 -7.18 22.24 30.98
C TYR A 284 -5.65 22.17 30.91
N PHE A 285 -4.94 22.45 32.01
CA PHE A 285 -3.48 22.34 32.03
C PHE A 285 -3.01 20.89 31.95
N LYS A 286 -3.68 19.96 32.64
CA LYS A 286 -3.39 18.52 32.53
C LYS A 286 -3.63 18.01 31.10
N GLU A 287 -4.67 18.48 30.44
CA GLU A 287 -4.93 18.19 29.03
C GLU A 287 -3.85 18.77 28.10
N ASN A 288 -3.30 19.94 28.42
CA ASN A 288 -2.19 20.54 27.65
C ASN A 288 -0.92 19.69 27.72
N GLU A 289 -0.64 19.05 28.86
CA GLU A 289 0.50 18.14 28.98
C GLU A 289 0.36 16.93 28.05
N VAL A 290 -0.85 16.35 27.99
CA VAL A 290 -1.18 15.25 27.07
C VAL A 290 -1.07 15.71 25.62
N LEU A 291 -1.62 16.88 25.30
CA LEU A 291 -1.54 17.46 23.95
C LEU A 291 -0.08 17.71 23.51
N LEU A 292 0.77 18.21 24.41
CA LEU A 292 2.20 18.40 24.13
C LEU A 292 2.91 17.07 23.86
N GLN A 293 2.52 15.99 24.52
CA GLN A 293 3.05 14.66 24.25
C GLN A 293 2.63 14.17 22.86
N ILE A 294 1.35 14.32 22.52
CA ILE A 294 0.80 13.95 21.20
C ILE A 294 1.50 14.74 20.08
N ASP A 295 1.66 16.05 20.22
CA ASP A 295 2.31 16.91 19.21
C ASP A 295 3.74 16.42 18.90
N LYS A 296 4.53 16.08 19.93
CA LYS A 296 5.90 15.57 19.76
C LYS A 296 5.94 14.25 19.00
N ASP A 297 5.02 13.34 19.30
CA ASP A 297 4.98 12.00 18.72
C ASP A 297 4.46 12.04 17.27
N VAL A 298 3.42 12.82 17.00
CA VAL A 298 2.79 12.90 15.67
C VAL A 298 3.66 13.63 14.66
N ARG A 299 4.51 14.59 15.10
CA ARG A 299 5.53 15.21 14.23
C ARG A 299 6.58 14.23 13.70
N ARG A 300 6.81 13.12 14.43
CA ARG A 300 7.80 12.10 14.08
C ARG A 300 7.18 10.88 13.40
N LEU A 301 5.87 10.93 13.12
CA LEU A 301 5.13 9.82 12.52
C LEU A 301 5.58 9.59 11.08
N CYS A 302 6.03 8.36 10.78
CA CYS A 302 6.48 7.91 9.46
C CYS A 302 7.37 8.96 8.73
N PRO A 303 8.57 9.26 9.23
CA PRO A 303 9.41 10.35 8.73
C PRO A 303 9.83 10.18 7.27
N ASP A 304 9.92 8.93 6.79
CA ASP A 304 10.24 8.60 5.40
C ASP A 304 9.13 9.00 4.41
N LEU A 305 7.93 9.28 4.91
CA LEU A 305 6.76 9.62 4.11
C LEU A 305 6.41 11.10 4.26
N CYS A 306 6.68 11.90 3.22
CA CYS A 306 6.31 13.31 3.19
C CYS A 306 4.79 13.58 3.32
N PHE A 307 3.94 12.56 3.20
CA PHE A 307 2.49 12.67 3.28
C PHE A 307 2.01 13.41 4.52
N PHE A 308 2.52 13.06 5.71
CA PHE A 308 2.03 13.64 6.96
C PHE A 308 2.35 15.14 7.08
N GLN A 309 3.43 15.60 6.44
CA GLN A 309 3.85 17.00 6.43
C GLN A 309 3.13 17.84 5.35
N ARG A 310 2.50 17.19 4.36
CA ARG A 310 1.74 17.90 3.32
C ARG A 310 0.46 18.52 3.88
N LYS A 311 -0.01 19.57 3.21
CA LYS A 311 -1.31 20.16 3.46
C LYS A 311 -2.42 19.14 3.14
N THR A 312 -3.43 19.06 4.00
CA THR A 312 -4.66 18.34 3.70
C THR A 312 -5.53 19.14 2.72
N ASP A 313 -6.23 18.44 1.83
CA ASP A 313 -7.22 19.05 0.94
C ASP A 313 -8.50 19.47 1.72
N TYR A 314 -8.73 18.87 2.89
CA TYR A 314 -9.92 19.07 3.71
C TYR A 314 -9.54 19.52 5.13
N PRO A 315 -9.21 20.81 5.34
CA PRO A 315 -8.96 21.35 6.67
C PRO A 315 -10.26 21.46 7.47
N CYS A 316 -10.19 21.27 8.80
CA CYS A 316 -11.37 21.41 9.65
C CYS A 316 -11.85 22.87 9.73
N ALA A 317 -12.96 23.17 9.04
CA ALA A 317 -13.50 24.53 8.91
C ALA A 317 -13.89 25.16 10.27
N GLU A 318 -14.31 24.36 11.25
CA GLU A 318 -14.75 24.84 12.58
C GLU A 318 -13.60 25.40 13.44
N ILE A 319 -12.37 24.91 13.21
CA ILE A 319 -11.17 25.37 13.93
C ILE A 319 -10.49 26.53 13.18
N MET A 320 -10.68 26.57 11.85
CA MET A 320 -10.01 27.51 10.94
C MET A 320 -10.79 28.80 10.73
N ASN A 321 -12.12 28.74 10.73
CA ASN A 321 -12.95 29.92 10.88
C ASN A 321 -12.78 30.39 12.32
N GLN A 322 -12.19 31.56 12.51
CA GLN A 322 -11.97 32.19 13.82
C GLN A 322 -13.32 32.62 14.45
N GLU A 323 -14.28 31.70 14.59
CA GLU A 323 -15.43 31.92 15.44
C GLU A 323 -14.92 32.07 16.88
N VAL A 324 -15.49 33.06 17.58
CA VAL A 324 -15.05 33.54 18.89
C VAL A 324 -15.10 32.38 19.91
N GLY A 325 -13.97 31.69 20.11
CA GLY A 325 -13.86 30.61 21.10
C GLY A 325 -12.94 29.44 20.74
N PHE A 326 -12.65 29.23 19.46
CA PHE A 326 -11.75 28.15 19.02
C PHE A 326 -10.31 28.65 18.88
N GLU A 327 -9.43 28.26 19.81
CA GLU A 327 -7.99 28.35 19.61
C GLU A 327 -7.53 27.09 18.88
N SER A 328 -6.69 27.24 17.83
CA SER A 328 -6.07 26.06 17.24
C SER A 328 -5.24 25.31 18.29
N LEU A 329 -5.24 23.97 18.26
CA LEU A 329 -4.46 23.16 19.20
C LEU A 329 -2.98 23.60 19.26
N ARG A 330 -2.45 24.05 18.12
CA ARG A 330 -1.14 24.73 18.01
C ARG A 330 -1.00 25.96 18.92
N LYS A 331 -1.99 26.86 18.95
CA LYS A 331 -1.97 28.06 19.84
C LYS A 331 -2.04 27.64 21.31
N ARG A 332 -2.80 26.60 21.63
CA ARG A 332 -2.90 26.01 22.98
C ARG A 332 -1.52 25.51 23.48
N ILE A 333 -0.76 24.84 22.62
CA ILE A 333 0.62 24.40 22.92
C ILE A 333 1.57 25.59 23.11
N VAL A 334 1.56 26.57 22.20
CA VAL A 334 2.43 27.76 22.29
C VAL A 334 2.16 28.57 23.57
N SER A 335 0.89 28.70 23.97
CA SER A 335 0.51 29.41 25.20
C SER A 335 0.95 28.72 26.51
N THR A 336 1.28 27.42 26.45
CA THR A 336 1.75 26.64 27.61
C THR A 336 3.24 26.89 27.89
N SER A 337 4.00 27.43 26.93
CA SER A 337 5.40 27.79 27.09
C SER A 337 5.55 29.27 27.48
N LEU A 338 5.53 29.57 28.78
CA LEU A 338 5.76 30.94 29.26
C LEU A 338 7.21 31.38 28.99
N LYS A 339 7.36 32.52 28.32
CA LYS A 339 8.65 33.23 28.23
C LYS A 339 8.93 33.87 29.59
N VAL A 340 9.83 33.31 30.37
CA VAL A 340 10.24 33.88 31.65
C VAL A 340 11.23 35.02 31.40
N GLU A 341 10.85 36.26 31.68
CA GLU A 341 11.80 37.38 31.71
C GLU A 341 12.30 37.57 33.15
N SER A 342 13.61 37.46 33.35
CA SER A 342 14.23 37.69 34.65
C SER A 342 14.64 39.15 34.79
N GLN A 343 14.21 39.79 35.87
CA GLN A 343 14.54 41.18 36.15
C GLN A 343 15.96 41.27 36.73
N SER A 344 16.86 42.01 36.08
CA SER A 344 18.22 42.24 36.59
C SER A 344 18.44 43.73 36.89
N HIS A 345 18.88 44.04 38.11
CA HIS A 345 19.26 45.40 38.48
C HIS A 345 20.72 45.67 38.09
N SER A 346 20.94 46.61 37.15
CA SER A 346 22.28 47.11 36.85
C SER A 346 22.73 48.08 37.96
N ARG A 347 23.72 47.65 38.75
CA ARG A 347 24.22 48.37 39.94
C ARG A 347 24.86 49.73 39.64
N LEU A 348 25.15 50.04 38.36
CA LEU A 348 25.92 51.23 37.97
C LEU A 348 25.06 52.37 37.39
N THR A 349 23.86 52.09 36.89
CA THR A 349 23.04 53.10 36.17
C THR A 349 21.64 53.28 36.74
N GLY A 350 21.25 52.51 37.76
CA GLY A 350 19.91 52.57 38.37
C GLY A 350 18.77 52.24 37.41
N ARG A 351 19.10 51.77 36.19
CA ARG A 351 18.15 51.50 35.12
C ARG A 351 17.66 50.06 35.23
N LEU A 352 16.35 49.88 35.12
CA LEU A 352 15.73 48.56 35.03
C LEU A 352 16.09 47.97 33.66
N GLU A 353 16.91 46.93 33.65
CA GLU A 353 17.21 46.16 32.44
C GLU A 353 16.40 44.86 32.47
N PHE A 354 15.52 44.70 31.48
CA PHE A 354 14.79 43.47 31.26
C PHE A 354 15.72 42.51 30.48
N GLN A 355 16.32 41.55 31.18
CA GLN A 355 16.97 40.44 30.52
C GLN A 355 15.91 39.37 30.24
N SER A 356 15.55 39.25 28.97
CA SER A 356 14.95 38.02 28.47
C SER A 356 16.00 36.92 28.60
N ASN A 357 16.05 36.27 29.76
CA ASN A 357 16.54 34.92 29.80
C ASN A 357 15.55 34.15 28.96
N LYS A 358 15.93 33.85 27.71
CA LYS A 358 15.43 32.65 27.10
C LYS A 358 15.81 31.54 28.10
N SER A 359 14.89 31.19 29.02
CA SER A 359 14.71 29.78 29.31
C SER A 359 14.74 29.14 27.94
N LYS A 360 15.47 28.04 27.77
CA LYS A 360 15.27 27.25 26.57
C LYS A 360 13.76 26.97 26.55
N CYS A 361 13.03 27.81 25.82
CA CYS A 361 11.96 27.38 24.96
C CYS A 361 12.53 26.05 24.43
N PRO A 362 11.77 24.96 24.39
CA PRO A 362 11.90 24.22 23.18
C PRO A 362 11.63 25.31 22.13
N THR A 363 12.69 25.86 21.54
CA THR A 363 12.59 26.29 20.18
C THR A 363 12.02 25.03 19.57
N ILE A 364 10.70 25.05 19.35
CA ILE A 364 10.14 24.46 18.16
C ILE A 364 11.17 24.90 17.14
N ASP A 365 12.03 23.97 16.73
CA ASP A 365 13.06 24.29 15.76
C ASP A 365 12.27 24.77 14.55
N ASP A 366 12.12 26.09 14.43
CA ASP A 366 11.45 26.78 13.32
C ASP A 366 12.17 26.44 11.99
N ASN A 367 13.27 25.69 12.06
CA ASN A 367 14.11 25.22 10.97
C ASN A 367 13.84 23.78 10.52
N GLU A 368 13.05 22.96 11.23
CA GLU A 368 12.92 21.54 10.87
C GLU A 368 11.67 21.23 10.02
N TYR A 369 10.64 22.09 10.03
CA TYR A 369 9.40 21.88 9.25
C TYR A 369 8.78 23.18 8.76
N GLU A 370 8.32 23.21 7.50
CA GLU A 370 7.68 24.38 6.91
C GLU A 370 6.36 24.72 7.62
N VAL A 371 6.29 25.93 8.17
CA VAL A 371 5.07 26.45 8.78
C VAL A 371 4.08 26.83 7.67
N LEU A 372 3.06 25.99 7.48
CA LEU A 372 1.95 26.26 6.57
C LEU A 372 1.22 27.57 6.94
N ALA A 373 0.73 28.28 5.91
CA ALA A 373 0.05 29.56 6.06
C ALA A 373 -1.29 29.45 6.83
N ASN A 374 -1.70 30.54 7.48
CA ASN A 374 -2.98 30.61 8.21
C ASN A 374 -4.15 30.19 7.31
N GLY A 375 -4.90 29.16 7.71
CA GLY A 375 -6.00 28.58 6.92
C GLY A 375 -5.65 27.27 6.19
N SER A 376 -4.41 26.79 6.28
CA SER A 376 -4.03 25.44 5.83
C SER A 376 -3.61 24.55 7.00
N GLU A 377 -4.02 23.29 6.95
CA GLU A 377 -3.74 22.27 7.97
C GLU A 377 -2.87 21.17 7.36
N ALA A 378 -1.91 20.66 8.10
CA ALA A 378 -1.12 19.50 7.71
C ALA A 378 -1.79 18.19 8.13
N HIS A 379 -1.52 17.10 7.41
CA HIS A 379 -2.06 15.77 7.77
C HIS A 379 -1.68 15.33 9.20
N TRP A 380 -0.49 15.69 9.71
CA TRP A 380 -0.10 15.41 11.09
C TRP A 380 -0.97 16.15 12.12
N GLN A 381 -1.47 17.36 11.83
CA GLN A 381 -2.37 18.10 12.72
C GLN A 381 -3.75 17.45 12.82
N VAL A 382 -4.21 16.81 11.74
CA VAL A 382 -5.44 16.02 11.75
C VAL A 382 -5.29 14.82 12.69
N VAL A 383 -4.16 14.10 12.60
CA VAL A 383 -3.86 12.97 13.48
C VAL A 383 -3.74 13.41 14.95
N GLU A 384 -3.09 14.55 15.22
CA GLU A 384 -3.02 15.17 16.54
C GLU A 384 -4.42 15.41 17.12
N ARG A 385 -5.33 15.98 16.33
CA ARG A 385 -6.71 16.23 16.75
C ARG A 385 -7.46 14.92 17.04
N ILE A 386 -7.33 13.89 16.21
CA ILE A 386 -8.01 12.61 16.45
C ILE A 386 -7.54 11.98 17.76
N LEU A 387 -6.23 11.93 18.00
CA LEU A 387 -5.66 11.39 19.24
C LEU A 387 -6.03 12.21 20.47
N PHE A 388 -6.09 13.54 20.33
CA PHE A 388 -6.50 14.42 21.41
C PHE A 388 -7.96 14.16 21.77
N VAL A 389 -8.88 14.15 20.81
CA VAL A 389 -10.31 13.83 21.05
C VAL A 389 -10.47 12.45 21.68
N PHE A 390 -9.73 11.45 21.20
CA PHE A 390 -9.73 10.11 21.79
C PHE A 390 -9.31 10.11 23.28
N SER A 391 -8.25 10.85 23.63
CA SER A 391 -7.74 10.92 25.00
C SER A 391 -8.73 11.54 25.98
N GLN A 392 -9.55 12.49 25.51
CA GLN A 392 -10.52 13.20 26.33
C GLN A 392 -11.77 12.35 26.58
N LEU A 393 -12.22 11.61 25.56
CA LEU A 393 -13.37 10.72 25.69
C LEU A 393 -13.04 9.48 26.55
N ASN A 394 -11.78 9.06 26.56
CA ASN A 394 -11.32 7.87 27.29
C ASN A 394 -10.40 8.24 28.45
N SER A 395 -10.91 8.98 29.44
CA SER A 395 -10.12 9.39 30.63
C SER A 395 -9.48 8.22 31.41
N GLY A 396 -10.04 7.01 31.31
CA GLY A 396 -9.48 5.79 31.90
C GLY A 396 -8.30 5.17 31.13
N GLN A 397 -8.17 5.48 29.83
CA GLN A 397 -7.05 5.09 28.99
C GLN A 397 -6.68 6.33 28.15
N SER A 398 -6.01 7.29 28.81
CA SER A 398 -5.47 8.47 28.12
C SER A 398 -4.44 8.08 27.06
N TYR A 399 -3.96 9.05 26.30
CA TYR A 399 -2.93 8.84 25.29
C TYR A 399 -1.68 8.16 25.88
N VAL A 400 -1.19 7.15 25.19
CA VAL A 400 0.07 6.47 25.49
C VAL A 400 0.93 6.48 24.23
N GLN A 401 2.23 6.77 24.40
CA GLN A 401 3.19 6.77 23.30
C GLN A 401 3.14 5.43 22.55
N GLY A 402 3.09 5.48 21.21
CA GLY A 402 2.90 4.33 20.34
C GLY A 402 1.52 4.27 19.70
N MET A 403 0.49 4.88 20.30
CA MET A 403 -0.83 5.03 19.67
C MET A 403 -0.77 5.80 18.35
N ASN A 404 0.15 6.77 18.24
CA ASN A 404 0.44 7.54 17.03
C ASN A 404 0.86 6.63 15.85
N GLU A 405 1.66 5.60 16.11
CA GLU A 405 2.13 4.66 15.08
C GLU A 405 1.01 3.74 14.58
N ILE A 406 0.00 3.49 15.42
CA ILE A 406 -1.17 2.67 15.05
C ILE A 406 -2.15 3.49 14.20
N ILE A 407 -2.43 4.73 14.56
CA ILE A 407 -3.40 5.55 13.83
C ILE A 407 -2.86 6.00 12.46
N GLY A 408 -1.55 6.17 12.31
CA GLY A 408 -0.91 6.64 11.09
C GLY A 408 -1.30 5.84 9.83
N PRO A 409 -1.10 4.52 9.79
CA PRO A 409 -1.47 3.69 8.64
C PRO A 409 -2.97 3.67 8.35
N ILE A 410 -3.84 3.74 9.37
CA ILE A 410 -5.29 3.82 9.21
C ILE A 410 -5.67 5.13 8.51
N TYR A 411 -5.19 6.25 9.05
CA TYR A 411 -5.45 7.57 8.49
C TYR A 411 -4.92 7.69 7.06
N TYR A 412 -3.69 7.24 6.82
CA TYR A 412 -3.11 7.22 5.47
C TYR A 412 -4.00 6.49 4.48
N THR A 413 -4.51 5.31 4.84
CA THR A 413 -5.37 4.49 3.96
C THR A 413 -6.69 5.20 3.61
N PHE A 414 -7.28 5.94 4.55
CA PHE A 414 -8.55 6.64 4.31
C PHE A 414 -8.36 7.99 3.63
N ALA A 415 -7.28 8.71 3.93
CA ALA A 415 -6.98 10.02 3.35
C ALA A 415 -6.43 9.93 1.92
N THR A 416 -5.90 8.76 1.51
CA THR A 416 -5.45 8.50 0.13
C THR A 416 -6.50 7.83 -0.76
N ASP A 417 -7.74 7.67 -0.27
CA ASP A 417 -8.84 7.06 -1.01
C ASP A 417 -9.12 7.82 -2.33
N PRO A 418 -9.28 7.17 -3.50
CA PRO A 418 -9.56 7.88 -4.74
C PRO A 418 -10.87 8.68 -4.68
N ASN A 419 -11.87 8.22 -3.92
CA ASN A 419 -13.16 8.88 -3.81
C ASN A 419 -13.09 10.12 -2.91
N LEU A 420 -13.52 11.26 -3.44
CA LEU A 420 -13.51 12.55 -2.77
C LEU A 420 -14.38 12.58 -1.51
N GLU A 421 -15.57 11.97 -1.53
CA GLU A 421 -16.49 11.95 -0.38
C GLU A 421 -15.90 11.18 0.81
N TRP A 422 -15.19 10.09 0.53
CA TRP A 422 -14.53 9.30 1.57
C TRP A 422 -13.30 10.02 2.14
N ARG A 423 -12.56 10.76 1.31
CA ARG A 423 -11.43 11.58 1.75
C ARG A 423 -11.84 12.74 2.64
N GLU A 424 -12.93 13.44 2.32
CA GLU A 424 -13.43 14.57 3.12
C GLU A 424 -13.69 14.14 4.57
N HIS A 425 -14.23 12.94 4.75
CA HIS A 425 -14.58 12.40 6.06
C HIS A 425 -13.56 11.42 6.64
N ALA A 426 -12.35 11.35 6.06
CA ALA A 426 -11.32 10.41 6.48
C ALA A 426 -10.97 10.57 7.97
N GLU A 427 -10.99 11.79 8.49
CA GLU A 427 -10.72 12.08 9.92
C GLU A 427 -11.71 11.38 10.86
N ALA A 428 -13.01 11.61 10.65
CA ALA A 428 -14.06 11.03 11.47
C ALA A 428 -14.10 9.50 11.34
N ASP A 429 -13.99 8.99 10.11
CA ASP A 429 -13.97 7.55 9.87
C ASP A 429 -12.75 6.89 10.55
N THR A 430 -11.58 7.55 10.52
CA THR A 430 -10.36 7.09 11.22
C THR A 430 -10.59 7.03 12.73
N PHE A 431 -11.20 8.06 13.33
CA PHE A 431 -11.46 8.10 14.77
C PHE A 431 -12.27 6.88 15.26
N TYR A 432 -13.34 6.51 14.56
CA TYR A 432 -14.16 5.37 14.95
C TYR A 432 -13.46 4.02 14.70
N CYS A 433 -12.80 3.85 13.55
CA CYS A 433 -12.02 2.64 13.28
C CYS A 433 -10.89 2.45 14.30
N PHE A 434 -10.19 3.53 14.65
CA PHE A 434 -9.14 3.53 15.67
C PHE A 434 -9.71 3.21 17.05
N THR A 435 -10.83 3.82 17.44
CA THR A 435 -11.48 3.55 18.74
C THR A 435 -11.88 2.08 18.86
N ASN A 436 -12.47 1.50 17.81
CA ASN A 436 -12.83 0.08 17.79
C ASN A 436 -11.60 -0.82 17.93
N LEU A 437 -10.49 -0.50 17.25
CA LEU A 437 -9.24 -1.24 17.38
C LEU A 437 -8.65 -1.11 18.79
N MET A 438 -8.72 0.09 19.38
CA MET A 438 -8.16 0.37 20.71
C MET A 438 -8.90 -0.35 21.84
N ILE A 439 -10.20 -0.67 21.69
CA ILE A 439 -10.94 -1.49 22.67
C ILE A 439 -10.23 -2.83 22.90
N HIS A 440 -9.76 -3.46 21.82
CA HIS A 440 -9.09 -4.77 21.86
C HIS A 440 -7.60 -4.67 22.22
N LEU A 441 -6.96 -3.52 21.96
CA LEU A 441 -5.57 -3.27 22.35
C LEU A 441 -5.41 -2.67 23.74
N ARG A 442 -6.50 -2.27 24.39
CA ARG A 442 -6.51 -1.49 25.63
C ARG A 442 -5.60 -2.03 26.72
N GLU A 443 -5.64 -3.35 26.92
CA GLU A 443 -4.88 -4.03 27.97
C GLU A 443 -3.37 -3.96 27.75
N ASN A 444 -2.90 -3.80 26.51
CA ASN A 444 -1.46 -3.67 26.19
C ASN A 444 -0.88 -2.30 26.59
N PHE A 445 -1.72 -1.28 26.72
CA PHE A 445 -1.30 0.10 27.01
C PHE A 445 -1.48 0.48 28.48
N MET A 446 -2.20 -0.34 29.25
CA MET A 446 -2.52 -0.05 30.64
C MET A 446 -1.58 -0.78 31.60
N LYS A 447 -0.72 -0.02 32.29
CA LYS A 447 0.26 -0.55 33.27
C LYS A 447 -0.35 -1.47 34.34
N VAL A 448 -1.61 -1.25 34.70
CA VAL A 448 -2.35 -2.07 35.69
C VAL A 448 -2.47 -3.53 35.22
N TYR A 449 -2.59 -3.73 33.91
CA TYR A 449 -2.79 -5.05 33.31
C TYR A 449 -1.49 -5.68 32.82
N ASP A 450 -0.32 -5.03 32.89
CA ASP A 450 0.95 -5.55 32.37
C ASP A 450 1.23 -6.99 32.84
N LYS A 451 0.92 -7.30 34.10
CA LYS A 451 1.13 -8.63 34.72
C LYS A 451 -0.02 -9.62 34.51
N SER A 452 -1.14 -9.17 33.92
CA SER A 452 -2.28 -10.02 33.60
C SER A 452 -1.98 -10.91 32.39
N GLU A 453 -2.68 -12.02 32.27
CA GLU A 453 -2.59 -12.93 31.12
C GLU A 453 -2.90 -12.23 29.79
N PHE A 454 -3.78 -11.23 29.83
CA PHE A 454 -4.19 -10.46 28.66
C PHE A 454 -3.34 -9.21 28.40
N GLY A 455 -2.51 -8.81 29.37
CA GLY A 455 -1.59 -7.69 29.24
C GLY A 455 -0.35 -8.02 28.45
N ILE A 456 0.52 -7.02 28.28
CA ILE A 456 1.68 -7.13 27.39
C ILE A 456 2.68 -8.20 27.84
N LEU A 457 2.95 -8.34 29.15
CA LEU A 457 3.87 -9.38 29.64
C LEU A 457 3.27 -10.78 29.47
N GLY A 458 1.97 -10.95 29.74
CA GLY A 458 1.26 -12.20 29.52
C GLY A 458 1.30 -12.64 28.04
N ARG A 459 1.16 -11.69 27.12
CA ARG A 459 1.29 -11.96 25.67
C ARG A 459 2.72 -12.29 25.25
N MET A 460 3.72 -11.62 25.81
CA MET A 460 5.12 -11.99 25.57
C MET A 460 5.46 -13.38 26.12
N GLN A 461 4.85 -13.78 27.24
CA GLN A 461 4.95 -15.15 27.75
C GLN A 461 4.28 -16.15 26.79
N LYS A 462 3.07 -15.86 26.29
CA LYS A 462 2.40 -16.68 25.27
C LYS A 462 3.25 -16.80 24.00
N PHE A 463 3.86 -15.71 23.54
CA PHE A 463 4.82 -15.73 22.43
C PHE A 463 6.01 -16.65 22.70
N SER A 464 6.63 -16.55 23.88
CA SER A 464 7.76 -17.40 24.26
C SER A 464 7.37 -18.88 24.33
N MET A 465 6.20 -19.20 24.87
CA MET A 465 5.66 -20.57 24.90
C MET A 465 5.41 -21.09 23.48
N LEU A 466 4.80 -20.27 22.61
CA LEU A 466 4.53 -20.64 21.22
C LEU A 466 5.84 -20.89 20.45
N LEU A 467 6.86 -20.04 20.65
CA LEU A 467 8.18 -20.24 20.06
C LEU A 467 8.82 -21.55 20.52
N ARG A 468 8.71 -21.88 21.81
CA ARG A 468 9.23 -23.14 22.38
C ARG A 468 8.60 -24.39 21.75
N GLU A 469 7.30 -24.33 21.46
CA GLU A 469 6.58 -25.44 20.84
C GLU A 469 6.90 -25.60 19.35
N LEU A 470 7.09 -24.48 18.63
CA LEU A 470 7.38 -24.47 17.20
C LEU A 470 8.86 -24.74 16.86
N ASP A 471 9.78 -24.16 17.63
CA ASP A 471 11.23 -24.32 17.46
C ASP A 471 11.96 -24.28 18.81
N LYS A 472 12.13 -25.46 19.40
CA LYS A 472 12.78 -25.65 20.70
C LYS A 472 14.26 -25.24 20.70
N GLU A 473 14.95 -25.37 19.58
CA GLU A 473 16.39 -25.10 19.51
C GLU A 473 16.69 -23.60 19.60
N VAL A 474 15.92 -22.78 18.88
CA VAL A 474 16.04 -21.32 18.97
C VAL A 474 15.62 -20.82 20.35
N HIS A 475 14.56 -21.40 20.92
CA HIS A 475 14.10 -21.07 22.27
C HIS A 475 15.15 -21.38 23.35
N GLU A 476 15.75 -22.58 23.30
CA GLU A 476 16.82 -22.97 24.23
C GLU A 476 18.06 -22.07 24.08
N HIS A 477 18.42 -21.68 22.85
CA HIS A 477 19.51 -20.74 22.61
C HIS A 477 19.21 -19.35 23.21
N PHE A 478 17.98 -18.85 23.09
CA PHE A 478 17.57 -17.60 23.72
C PHE A 478 17.60 -17.68 25.25
N GLU A 479 17.22 -18.81 25.85
CA GLU A 479 17.34 -19.00 27.30
C GLU A 479 18.79 -19.03 27.77
N GLN A 480 19.69 -19.69 27.02
CA GLN A 480 21.13 -19.76 27.33
C GLN A 480 21.79 -18.38 27.26
N GLU A 481 21.48 -17.59 26.23
CA GLU A 481 21.98 -16.22 26.05
C GLU A 481 21.23 -15.18 26.90
N ASN A 482 20.27 -15.61 27.76
CA ASN A 482 19.42 -14.74 28.59
C ASN A 482 18.72 -13.63 27.77
N LEU A 483 18.27 -13.98 26.55
CA LEU A 483 17.61 -13.10 25.61
C LEU A 483 16.11 -13.08 25.87
N LYS A 484 15.70 -12.12 26.70
CA LYS A 484 14.31 -11.94 27.10
C LYS A 484 13.44 -11.29 26.01
N PRO A 485 12.21 -11.78 25.73
CA PRO A 485 11.29 -11.19 24.76
C PRO A 485 11.03 -9.69 24.94
N GLU A 486 11.11 -9.19 26.17
CA GLU A 486 10.91 -7.79 26.54
C GLU A 486 11.87 -6.84 25.79
N PHE A 487 13.06 -7.31 25.39
CA PHE A 487 14.06 -6.47 24.73
C PHE A 487 13.80 -6.24 23.23
N TYR A 488 12.95 -7.04 22.59
CA TYR A 488 12.68 -6.94 21.14
C TYR A 488 11.19 -7.03 20.80
N ALA A 489 10.44 -7.96 21.40
CA ALA A 489 9.04 -8.22 21.08
C ALA A 489 8.06 -7.22 21.69
N PHE A 490 8.47 -6.41 22.68
CA PHE A 490 7.60 -5.39 23.27
C PHE A 490 7.05 -4.44 22.20
N ARG A 491 7.95 -3.92 21.34
CA ARG A 491 7.60 -3.01 20.24
C ARG A 491 6.76 -3.69 19.18
N TRP A 492 7.07 -4.95 18.87
CA TRP A 492 6.33 -5.76 17.89
C TRP A 492 4.86 -5.91 18.24
N LEU A 493 4.59 -6.27 19.50
CA LEU A 493 3.24 -6.57 19.98
C LEU A 493 2.44 -5.31 20.32
N THR A 494 3.09 -4.26 20.85
CA THR A 494 2.41 -3.00 21.20
C THR A 494 2.06 -2.19 19.96
N LEU A 495 2.92 -2.17 18.94
CA LEU A 495 2.77 -1.33 17.75
C LEU A 495 2.32 -2.10 16.50
N LEU A 496 1.90 -3.36 16.63
CA LEU A 496 1.46 -4.22 15.53
C LEU A 496 2.47 -4.24 14.36
N LEU A 497 3.76 -4.33 14.69
CA LEU A 497 4.91 -4.34 13.75
C LEU A 497 5.07 -3.08 12.88
N SER A 498 4.34 -2.00 13.15
CA SER A 498 4.35 -0.77 12.33
C SER A 498 5.73 -0.11 12.21
N GLN A 499 6.59 -0.27 13.22
CA GLN A 499 7.95 0.28 13.20
C GLN A 499 9.03 -0.74 12.77
N GLU A 500 8.67 -1.98 12.44
CA GLU A 500 9.61 -2.98 11.91
C GLU A 500 9.66 -2.99 10.39
N PHE A 501 8.56 -2.59 9.75
CA PHE A 501 8.37 -2.65 8.32
C PHE A 501 7.99 -1.29 7.76
N HIS A 502 8.26 -1.07 6.47
CA HIS A 502 7.81 0.14 5.79
C HIS A 502 6.28 0.17 5.67
N LEU A 503 5.70 1.35 5.50
CA LEU A 503 4.24 1.52 5.47
C LEU A 503 3.51 0.54 4.51
N PRO A 504 3.93 0.33 3.25
CA PRO A 504 3.24 -0.61 2.35
C PRO A 504 3.17 -2.04 2.90
N ASP A 505 4.24 -2.48 3.54
CA ASP A 505 4.37 -3.80 4.16
C ASP A 505 3.48 -3.91 5.40
N VAL A 506 3.44 -2.85 6.21
CA VAL A 506 2.53 -2.75 7.37
C VAL A 506 1.08 -2.85 6.91
N LEU A 507 0.67 -2.12 5.85
CA LEU A 507 -0.68 -2.22 5.28
C LEU A 507 -0.99 -3.66 4.85
N ARG A 508 -0.04 -4.34 4.21
CA ARG A 508 -0.22 -5.73 3.79
C ARG A 508 -0.34 -6.69 4.97
N ILE A 509 0.46 -6.52 6.03
CA ILE A 509 0.34 -7.34 7.24
C ILE A 509 -1.03 -7.12 7.89
N TRP A 510 -1.47 -5.85 7.94
CA TRP A 510 -2.73 -5.47 8.56
C TRP A 510 -3.96 -5.95 7.79
N ASP A 511 -3.87 -6.05 6.46
CA ASP A 511 -4.90 -6.72 5.64
C ASP A 511 -5.18 -8.15 6.13
N SER A 512 -4.14 -8.90 6.51
CA SER A 512 -4.29 -10.27 7.06
C SER A 512 -4.63 -10.28 8.55
N LEU A 513 -4.11 -9.34 9.34
CA LEU A 513 -4.42 -9.25 10.78
C LEU A 513 -5.90 -8.93 11.01
N PHE A 514 -6.44 -7.94 10.32
CA PHE A 514 -7.81 -7.49 10.54
C PHE A 514 -8.88 -8.49 10.09
N VAL A 515 -8.52 -9.62 9.48
CA VAL A 515 -9.49 -10.67 9.08
C VAL A 515 -10.12 -11.36 10.29
N ASP A 516 -9.34 -11.59 11.35
CA ASP A 516 -9.79 -12.32 12.54
C ASP A 516 -10.02 -11.34 13.71
N HIS A 517 -11.18 -10.69 13.72
CA HIS A 517 -11.49 -9.59 14.65
C HIS A 517 -11.37 -9.95 16.14
N GLU A 518 -11.54 -11.23 16.50
CA GLU A 518 -11.42 -11.68 17.89
C GLU A 518 -10.01 -12.14 18.25
N LYS A 519 -9.20 -12.54 17.25
CA LYS A 519 -7.91 -13.22 17.45
C LYS A 519 -6.77 -12.67 16.61
N TYR A 520 -6.88 -11.44 16.08
CA TYR A 520 -5.81 -10.83 15.31
C TYR A 520 -4.51 -10.73 16.12
N LEU A 521 -4.63 -10.62 17.43
CA LEU A 521 -3.51 -10.65 18.38
C LEU A 521 -2.87 -12.03 18.51
N ASP A 522 -3.63 -13.12 18.37
CA ASP A 522 -3.09 -14.47 18.34
C ASP A 522 -2.34 -14.69 17.02
N PHE A 523 -2.93 -14.28 15.89
CA PHE A 523 -2.26 -14.38 14.59
C PHE A 523 -0.98 -13.55 14.54
N LEU A 524 -0.95 -12.39 15.20
CA LEU A 524 0.27 -11.59 15.37
C LEU A 524 1.39 -12.38 16.06
N LEU A 525 1.09 -13.22 17.07
CA LEU A 525 2.11 -14.07 17.70
C LEU A 525 2.74 -15.05 16.70
N TYR A 526 1.95 -15.64 15.81
CA TYR A 526 2.47 -16.52 14.75
C TYR A 526 3.34 -15.75 13.75
N ILE A 527 2.99 -14.50 13.43
CA ILE A 527 3.83 -13.64 12.58
C ILE A 527 5.16 -13.34 13.27
N CYS A 528 5.14 -12.98 14.56
CA CYS A 528 6.37 -12.78 15.35
C CYS A 528 7.22 -14.06 15.39
N CYS A 529 6.61 -15.24 15.57
CA CYS A 529 7.34 -16.51 15.54
C CYS A 529 7.92 -16.79 14.15
N ALA A 530 7.17 -16.51 13.08
CA ALA A 530 7.66 -16.64 11.72
C ALA A 530 8.87 -15.72 11.44
N MET A 531 8.84 -14.48 11.94
CA MET A 531 9.98 -13.55 11.83
C MET A 531 11.25 -14.12 12.46
N VAL A 532 11.14 -14.71 13.66
CA VAL A 532 12.27 -15.35 14.36
C VAL A 532 12.76 -16.58 13.60
N ILE A 533 11.86 -17.48 13.22
CA ILE A 533 12.20 -18.75 12.54
C ILE A 533 12.85 -18.50 11.17
N LEU A 534 12.42 -17.47 10.43
CA LEU A 534 13.04 -17.13 9.15
C LEU A 534 14.49 -16.64 9.29
N GLN A 535 14.88 -16.13 10.46
CA GLN A 535 16.25 -15.71 10.76
C GLN A 535 17.01 -16.73 11.63
N ARG A 536 16.48 -17.95 11.78
CA ARG A 536 17.03 -19.02 12.63
C ARG A 536 18.54 -19.23 12.46
N ASP A 537 18.99 -19.38 11.21
CA ASP A 537 20.41 -19.67 10.94
C ASP A 537 21.34 -18.52 11.36
N GLN A 538 20.87 -17.27 11.31
CA GLN A 538 21.63 -16.12 11.77
C GLN A 538 21.60 -16.00 13.29
N LEU A 539 20.45 -16.32 13.91
CA LEU A 539 20.26 -16.26 15.35
C LEU A 539 21.08 -17.32 16.11
N LEU A 540 21.12 -18.55 15.60
CA LEU A 540 21.88 -19.64 16.24
C LEU A 540 23.41 -19.46 16.16
N ASN A 541 23.89 -18.73 15.13
CA ASN A 541 25.31 -18.44 14.95
C ASN A 541 25.74 -17.09 15.53
N GLY A 542 24.79 -16.24 15.93
CA GLY A 542 25.02 -14.87 16.41
C GLY A 542 25.26 -14.81 17.91
N SER A 543 25.97 -13.77 18.36
CA SER A 543 26.10 -13.43 19.79
C SER A 543 24.84 -12.72 20.31
N GLN A 544 24.58 -12.74 21.63
CA GLN A 544 23.47 -12.01 22.27
C GLN A 544 23.26 -10.59 21.72
N ALA A 545 24.32 -9.78 21.62
CA ALA A 545 24.21 -8.40 21.14
C ALA A 545 23.85 -8.30 19.64
N GLN A 546 24.36 -9.20 18.81
CA GLN A 546 24.01 -9.28 17.40
C GLN A 546 22.56 -9.73 17.22
N ASN A 547 22.11 -10.71 18.01
CA ASN A 547 20.74 -11.22 17.98
C ASN A 547 19.73 -10.15 18.40
N ILE A 548 20.00 -9.40 19.47
CA ILE A 548 19.14 -8.26 19.86
C ILE A 548 19.09 -7.22 18.74
N LYS A 549 20.24 -6.86 18.16
CA LYS A 549 20.29 -5.88 17.07
C LYS A 549 19.52 -6.35 15.84
N LEU A 550 19.65 -7.63 15.47
CA LEU A 550 18.94 -8.22 14.34
C LEU A 550 17.42 -8.24 14.56
N LEU A 551 16.98 -8.56 15.78
CA LEU A 551 15.56 -8.56 16.13
C LEU A 551 14.99 -7.14 16.27
N GLN A 552 15.78 -6.18 16.77
CA GLN A 552 15.36 -4.78 16.87
C GLN A 552 15.38 -4.04 15.52
N TYR A 553 16.22 -4.47 14.57
CA TYR A 553 16.31 -3.89 13.23
C TYR A 553 16.18 -5.01 12.21
N TYR A 554 14.94 -5.47 12.02
CA TYR A 554 14.66 -6.58 11.12
C TYR A 554 15.09 -6.23 9.68
N PRO A 555 15.68 -7.16 8.92
CA PRO A 555 16.17 -6.84 7.57
C PRO A 555 15.04 -6.37 6.65
N PRO A 556 15.13 -5.15 6.07
CA PRO A 556 14.05 -4.54 5.29
C PRO A 556 13.84 -5.24 3.94
N ASP A 557 14.84 -5.96 3.43
CA ASP A 557 14.76 -6.71 2.17
C ASP A 557 13.93 -8.01 2.29
N THR A 558 13.41 -8.32 3.47
CA THR A 558 12.64 -9.55 3.69
C THR A 558 11.23 -9.43 3.13
N ASP A 559 10.88 -10.29 2.17
CA ASP A 559 9.53 -10.36 1.63
C ASP A 559 8.48 -10.71 2.71
N VAL A 560 7.59 -9.77 2.99
CA VAL A 560 6.46 -9.91 3.91
C VAL A 560 5.57 -11.09 3.55
N HIS A 561 5.40 -11.38 2.27
CA HIS A 561 4.56 -12.50 1.83
C HIS A 561 5.12 -13.83 2.32
N LYS A 562 6.45 -13.97 2.34
CA LYS A 562 7.13 -15.14 2.91
C LYS A 562 6.91 -15.26 4.42
N ILE A 563 6.93 -14.14 5.15
CA ILE A 563 6.64 -14.10 6.59
C ILE A 563 5.21 -14.57 6.86
N LEU A 564 4.23 -14.03 6.12
CA LEU A 564 2.82 -14.40 6.27
C LEU A 564 2.53 -15.85 5.88
N GLN A 565 3.12 -16.34 4.79
CA GLN A 565 3.02 -17.76 4.41
C GLN A 565 3.58 -18.67 5.51
N LYS A 566 4.73 -18.33 6.08
CA LYS A 566 5.33 -19.09 7.18
C LYS A 566 4.44 -19.02 8.44
N ALA A 567 3.87 -17.86 8.76
CA ALA A 567 2.95 -17.73 9.88
C ALA A 567 1.71 -18.63 9.74
N VAL A 568 1.14 -18.73 8.52
CA VAL A 568 0.03 -19.64 8.21
C VAL A 568 0.43 -21.10 8.35
N GLU A 569 1.62 -21.47 7.87
CA GLU A 569 2.17 -22.81 8.03
C GLU A 569 2.30 -23.17 9.51
N LEU A 570 2.91 -22.30 10.32
CA LEU A 570 3.09 -22.49 11.77
C LEU A 570 1.74 -22.60 12.50
N GLN A 571 0.77 -21.77 12.12
CA GLN A 571 -0.57 -21.83 12.69
C GLN A 571 -1.27 -23.17 12.37
N ARG A 572 -1.08 -23.71 11.16
CA ARG A 572 -1.62 -25.02 10.79
C ARG A 572 -0.95 -26.15 11.55
N ILE A 573 0.38 -26.09 11.72
CA ILE A 573 1.15 -27.10 12.46
C ILE A 573 0.72 -27.14 13.92
N HIS A 574 0.58 -25.99 14.57
CA HIS A 574 0.20 -25.93 15.99
C HIS A 574 -1.27 -26.36 16.24
N LYS A 575 -2.16 -26.21 15.24
CA LYS A 575 -3.57 -26.63 15.34
C LYS A 575 -3.84 -28.07 14.90
N ALA A 576 -2.87 -28.74 14.27
CA ALA A 576 -2.95 -30.13 13.81
C ALA A 576 -2.48 -31.07 14.91
#